data_AF-A0A7W9HDD2-F1
#
_entry.id   AF-A0A7W9HDD2-F1
#
_cell.length_a   1.000
_cell.length_b   1.000
_cell.length_c   1.000
_cell.angle_alpha   90.00
_cell.angle_beta   90.00
_cell.angle_gamma   90.00
#
_symmetry.space_group_name_H-M   'P 1'
#
loop_
_entity.id
_entity.type
_entity.pdbx_description
1 polymer ?
#
loop_
_entity_poly.entity_id
_entity_poly.type
_entity_poly.pdbx_seq_one_letter_code
_entity_poly.pdbx_strand_id
1 'polypeptide(L)'
;MELLVSEVVTNAVRYTSRPVTLRLLRTDVLRCEVGDDVPQLPRLQRTRATDEAGRGLYLVNRLARRWGATRLSTGKVVWFELTR
;
A
#
# COMPACT_ATOMS: atom_id res chain seq x y z
N MET A 1 -0.43 -4.21 12.53
CA MET A 1 0.17 -3.02 11.90
C MET A 1 1.40 -3.39 11.08
N GLU A 2 2.40 -4.02 11.70
CA GLU A 2 3.68 -4.38 11.08
C GLU A 2 3.54 -5.13 9.75
N LEU A 3 2.68 -6.14 9.69
CA LEU A 3 2.41 -6.90 8.46
C LEU A 3 1.90 -6.01 7.31
N LEU A 4 0.95 -5.12 7.57
CA LEU A 4 0.36 -4.26 6.53
C LEU A 4 1.34 -3.22 6.01
N VAL A 5 2.14 -2.63 6.91
CA VAL A 5 3.18 -1.70 6.53
C VAL A 5 4.25 -2.41 5.70
N SER A 6 4.70 -3.59 6.16
CA SER A 6 5.69 -4.40 5.45
C SER A 6 5.24 -4.78 4.04
N GLU A 7 3.98 -5.22 3.87
CA GLU A 7 3.44 -5.59 2.57
C GLU A 7 3.36 -4.40 1.60
N VAL A 8 2.85 -3.24 2.04
CA VAL A 8 2.73 -2.07 1.16
C VAL A 8 4.09 -1.47 0.81
N VAL A 9 5.01 -1.43 1.78
CA VAL A 9 6.38 -0.94 1.55
C VAL A 9 7.16 -1.89 0.65
N THR A 10 7.07 -3.20 0.86
CA THR A 10 7.70 -4.20 -0.01
C THR A 10 7.19 -4.09 -1.43
N ASN A 11 5.89 -3.86 -1.62
CA ASN A 11 5.31 -3.65 -2.92
C ASN A 11 5.87 -2.39 -3.60
N ALA A 12 5.95 -1.27 -2.89
CA ALA A 12 6.54 -0.05 -3.43
C ALA A 12 8.02 -0.25 -3.80
N VAL A 13 8.82 -0.79 -2.89
CA VAL A 13 10.26 -1.05 -3.10
C VAL A 13 10.50 -2.02 -4.27
N ARG A 14 9.66 -3.04 -4.47
CA ARG A 14 9.80 -3.99 -5.57
C ARG A 14 9.56 -3.35 -6.94
N TYR A 15 8.69 -2.35 -7.02
CA TYR A 15 8.25 -1.79 -8.29
C TYR A 15 8.92 -0.47 -8.67
N THR A 16 9.61 0.22 -7.76
CA THR A 16 10.34 1.47 -8.07
C THR A 16 11.86 1.29 -7.99
N SER A 17 12.57 2.03 -8.85
CA SER A 17 14.02 2.20 -8.79
C SER A 17 14.44 3.50 -8.09
N ARG A 18 13.48 4.29 -7.59
CA ARG A 18 13.68 5.59 -6.93
C ARG A 18 13.26 5.53 -5.45
N PRO A 19 13.60 6.55 -4.64
CA PRO A 19 13.21 6.56 -3.23
C PRO A 19 11.69 6.47 -3.03
N VAL A 20 11.25 5.54 -2.19
CA VAL A 20 9.88 5.42 -1.71
C VAL A 20 9.66 6.39 -0.56
N THR A 21 8.55 7.12 -0.57
CA THR A 21 8.15 7.98 0.55
C THR A 21 7.18 7.25 1.46
N LEU A 22 7.46 7.18 2.76
CA LEU A 22 6.55 6.67 3.78
C LEU A 22 6.06 7.83 4.66
N ARG A 23 4.75 8.00 4.79
CA ARG A 23 4.14 8.99 5.68
C ARG A 23 3.13 8.31 6.60
N LEU A 24 3.29 8.55 7.90
CA LEU A 24 2.34 8.11 8.93
C LEU A 24 1.60 9.35 9.46
N LEU A 25 0.27 9.35 9.36
CA LEU A 25 -0.58 10.38 9.95
C LEU A 25 -1.43 9.73 11.04
N ARG A 26 -1.46 10.33 12.22
CA ARG A 26 -2.31 9.91 13.33
C ARG A 26 -3.33 11.00 13.64
N THR A 27 -4.58 10.70 13.35
CA THR A 27 -5.76 11.46 13.81
C THR A 27 -6.60 10.51 14.67
N ASP A 28 -7.92 10.43 14.47
CA ASP A 28 -8.80 9.40 15.06
C ASP A 28 -8.46 7.99 14.54
N VAL A 29 -7.70 7.89 13.45
CA VAL A 29 -7.12 6.65 12.94
C VAL A 29 -5.64 6.81 12.63
N LEU A 30 -4.95 5.68 12.54
CA LEU A 30 -3.63 5.64 11.94
C LEU A 30 -3.75 5.45 10.43
N ARG A 31 -3.31 6.44 9.67
CA ARG A 31 -3.22 6.40 8.21
C ARG A 31 -1.76 6.24 7.80
N CYS A 32 -1.50 5.22 7.01
CA CYS A 32 -0.20 4.97 6.38
C CYS A 32 -0.30 5.29 4.90
N GLU A 33 0.63 6.08 4.39
CA GLU A 33 0.74 6.44 2.97
C GLU A 33 2.13 6.06 2.46
N VAL A 34 2.15 5.38 1.32
CA VAL A 34 3.36 4.93 0.64
C VAL A 34 3.31 5.49 -0.78
N GLY A 35 4.28 6.35 -1.10
CA GLY A 35 4.42 6.99 -2.39
C GLY A 35 5.61 6.46 -3.16
N ASP A 36 5.42 6.25 -4.47
CA ASP A 36 6.48 5.90 -5.41
C ASP A 36 6.30 6.70 -6.71
N ASP A 37 7.31 6.67 -7.58
CA ASP A 37 7.31 7.37 -8.87
C ASP A 37 6.61 6.59 -9.99
N VAL A 38 6.01 5.43 -9.68
CA VAL A 38 5.37 4.56 -10.65
C VAL A 38 3.88 4.89 -10.72
N PRO A 39 3.39 5.48 -11.82
CA PRO A 39 1.99 5.98 -11.91
C PRO A 39 0.95 4.86 -12.02
N GLN A 40 1.40 3.60 -12.09
CA GLN A 40 0.54 2.44 -12.22
C GLN A 40 -0.10 2.09 -10.89
N LEU A 41 -1.41 2.33 -10.81
CA LEU A 41 -2.19 2.04 -9.61
C LEU A 41 -2.24 0.54 -9.34
N PRO A 42 -2.14 0.12 -8.06
CA PRO A 42 -2.25 -1.29 -7.70
C PRO A 42 -3.64 -1.79 -8.08
N ARG A 43 -3.68 -2.97 -8.72
CA ARG A 43 -4.93 -3.67 -9.02
C ARG A 43 -5.10 -4.80 -8.04
N LEU A 44 -6.29 -4.91 -7.45
CA LEU A 44 -6.65 -6.08 -6.65
C LEU A 44 -6.75 -7.27 -7.59
N GLN A 45 -5.71 -8.09 -7.63
CA GLN A 45 -5.73 -9.34 -8.37
C GLN A 45 -6.44 -10.39 -7.51
N ARG A 46 -7.27 -11.23 -8.15
CA ARG A 46 -7.76 -12.47 -7.56
C ARG A 46 -6.65 -13.51 -7.65
N THR A 47 -5.55 -13.30 -6.94
CA THR A 47 -4.50 -14.31 -6.81
C THR A 47 -4.97 -15.43 -5.89
N ARG A 48 -4.57 -16.67 -6.19
CA ARG A 48 -4.86 -17.80 -5.29
C ARG A 48 -4.02 -17.62 -4.04
N ALA A 49 -4.51 -18.13 -2.91
CA ALA A 49 -3.83 -18.02 -1.63
C ALA A 49 -2.38 -18.55 -1.66
N THR A 50 -1.98 -19.32 -2.68
CA THR A 50 -0.63 -19.89 -2.89
C THR A 50 0.33 -19.01 -3.68
N ASP A 51 -0.15 -17.97 -4.38
CA ASP A 51 0.74 -17.09 -5.15
C ASP A 51 1.37 -16.05 -4.22
N GLU A 52 2.71 -15.96 -4.19
CA GLU A 52 3.44 -14.96 -3.41
C GLU A 52 3.28 -13.54 -3.99
N ALA A 53 3.08 -13.44 -5.31
CA ALA A 53 2.78 -12.17 -5.96
C ALA A 53 1.33 -11.76 -5.68
N GLY A 54 1.10 -10.54 -5.17
CA GLY A 54 -0.23 -9.95 -5.05
C GLY A 54 -0.98 -10.19 -3.74
N ARG A 55 -0.41 -10.92 -2.76
CA ARG A 55 -1.00 -11.06 -1.41
C ARG A 55 -1.06 -9.74 -0.65
N GLY A 56 -0.11 -8.85 -0.86
CA GLY A 56 -0.02 -7.60 -0.10
C GLY A 56 -1.30 -6.76 -0.20
N LEU A 57 -1.84 -6.56 -1.40
CA LEU A 57 -3.08 -5.80 -1.57
C LEU A 57 -4.31 -6.57 -1.06
N TYR A 58 -4.29 -7.90 -1.12
CA TYR A 58 -5.33 -8.74 -0.54
C TYR A 58 -5.37 -8.62 1.00
N LEU A 59 -4.21 -8.64 1.66
CA LEU A 59 -4.08 -8.45 3.10
C LEU A 59 -4.52 -7.04 3.52
N VAL A 60 -4.09 -6.01 2.77
CA VAL A 60 -4.56 -4.63 2.98
C VAL A 60 -6.08 -4.56 2.85
N ASN A 61 -6.66 -5.18 1.82
CA ASN A 61 -8.11 -5.20 1.62
C ASN A 61 -8.86 -5.93 2.74
N ARG A 62 -8.25 -6.93 3.40
CA ARG A 62 -8.88 -7.71 4.48
C ARG A 62 -8.73 -7.09 5.86
N LEU A 63 -7.63 -6.39 6.12
CA LEU A 63 -7.25 -5.95 7.46
C LEU A 63 -7.36 -4.44 7.67
N ALA A 64 -7.28 -3.63 6.60
CA ALA A 64 -7.44 -2.19 6.72
C ALA A 64 -8.92 -1.83 6.89
N ARG A 65 -9.18 -0.80 7.70
CA ARG A 65 -10.52 -0.21 7.81
C ARG A 65 -10.95 0.42 6.49
N ARG A 66 -10.02 1.15 5.86
CA ARG A 66 -10.15 1.77 4.54
C ARG A 66 -8.79 1.74 3.88
N TRP A 67 -8.76 1.67 2.57
CA TRP A 67 -7.54 1.80 1.80
C TRP A 67 -7.87 2.36 0.43
N GLY A 68 -6.84 2.85 -0.27
CA GLY A 68 -6.99 3.33 -1.63
C GLY A 68 -5.65 3.62 -2.28
N ALA A 69 -5.72 4.08 -3.53
CA ALA A 69 -4.56 4.55 -4.26
C ALA A 69 -4.93 5.77 -5.08
N THR A 70 -4.08 6.80 -5.03
CA THR A 70 -4.24 8.06 -5.74
C THR A 70 -3.08 8.21 -6.71
N ARG A 71 -3.38 8.47 -7.98
CA ARG A 71 -2.34 8.82 -8.97
C ARG A 71 -1.93 10.27 -8.77
N LEU A 72 -0.63 10.52 -8.78
CA LEU A 72 -0.03 11.85 -8.75
C LEU A 72 0.57 12.17 -10.12
N SER A 73 0.89 13.44 -10.36
CA SER A 73 1.62 13.85 -11.58
C SER A 73 3.01 13.21 -11.68
N THR A 74 3.62 12.88 -10.54
CA THR A 74 4.97 12.32 -10.45
C THR A 74 5.00 10.84 -10.06
N GLY A 75 3.85 10.16 -9.98
CA GLY A 75 3.80 8.77 -9.53
C GLY A 75 2.45 8.40 -8.92
N LYS A 76 2.46 7.77 -7.74
CA LYS A 76 1.24 7.44 -7.00
C LYS A 76 1.47 7.44 -5.49
N VAL A 77 0.37 7.44 -4.75
CA VAL A 77 0.33 7.16 -3.32
C VAL A 77 -0.70 6.05 -3.07
N VAL A 78 -0.27 4.99 -2.40
CA VAL A 78 -1.13 3.94 -1.85
C VAL A 78 -1.29 4.21 -0.36
N TRP A 79 -2.50 4.10 0.17
CA TRP A 79 -2.76 4.40 1.58
C TRP A 79 -3.71 3.40 2.21
N PHE A 80 -3.61 3.23 3.53
CA PHE A 80 -4.55 2.46 4.33
C PHE A 80 -4.73 3.05 5.73
N GLU A 81 -5.89 2.79 6.33
CA GLU A 81 -6.28 3.23 7.66
C GLU A 81 -6.47 2.04 8.60
N LEU A 82 -6.03 2.19 9.84
CA LEU A 82 -6.26 1.27 10.94
C LEU A 82 -6.97 1.99 12.08
N THR A 83 -8.08 1.42 12.54
CA THR A 83 -8.61 1.68 13.88
C THR A 83 -7.67 1.05 14.90
N ARG A 84 -7.37 1.79 15.96
CA ARG A 84 -6.43 1.40 17.00
C ARG A 84 -6.79 0.06 17.64
#